data_AF-A0A149V4E0-F1
#
_entry.id   AF-A0A149V4E0-F1
#
_cell.length_a   1.000
_cell.length_b   1.000
_cell.length_c   1.000
_cell.angle_alpha   90.00
_cell.angle_beta   90.00
_cell.angle_gamma   90.00
#
_symmetry.space_group_name_H-M   'P 1'
#
loop_
_entity.id
_entity.type
_entity.pdbx_description
1 polymer ?
#
loop_
_entity_poly.entity_id
_entity_poly.type
_entity_poly.pdbx_seq_one_letter_code
_entity_poly.pdbx_strand_id
1 'polypeptide(L)'
;KLTCAAVSITSAEDAPEKIDHAIRTALREKKPAYIEIACNVSAQPCAAPGPISAVVDAPASNKATLDAAVKAVADFIEKHEKPAILVGSRLRAAGAEDAAVKLADALGCVVATMAAAKSFFPEDHPSYVGTYWGSASTPGVNEIFNWTDSIIALAPIFNDYSTEGWTAWPQGPNVAVLDKNITKLHGYAFDNIHLKELLEALAEYFKNKPKKDSTLVQYKRVHTERTVETTGKGDDVLTRADIQQTLQSLVTPETTIVGETGDSWFNVMRTKLPRGARVEL
;
A
#
# COMPACT_ATOMS: atom_id res chain seq x y z
N LYS A 1 5.72 20.08 -11.50
CA LYS A 1 4.62 19.63 -12.41
C LYS A 1 3.53 18.99 -11.55
N LEU A 2 2.27 19.41 -11.69
CA LEU A 2 1.14 18.90 -10.89
C LEU A 2 0.43 17.69 -11.54
N THR A 3 0.56 17.51 -12.86
CA THR A 3 -0.08 16.44 -13.63
C THR A 3 0.95 15.58 -14.36
N CYS A 4 0.54 14.34 -14.69
CA CYS A 4 1.34 13.41 -15.50
C CYS A 4 1.18 13.64 -17.01
N ALA A 5 0.08 14.26 -17.43
CA ALA A 5 -0.17 14.74 -18.78
C ALA A 5 -0.96 16.06 -18.72
N ALA A 6 -0.70 16.96 -19.66
CA ALA A 6 -1.45 18.20 -19.83
C ALA A 6 -1.55 18.50 -21.34
N VAL A 7 -2.76 18.63 -21.85
CA VAL A 7 -3.02 18.84 -23.30
C VAL A 7 -4.00 19.99 -23.51
N SER A 8 -3.81 20.71 -24.62
CA SER A 8 -4.69 21.80 -25.07
C SER A 8 -5.29 21.47 -26.43
N ILE A 9 -6.63 21.50 -26.51
CA ILE A 9 -7.40 21.13 -27.70
C ILE A 9 -8.01 22.40 -28.29
N THR A 10 -7.40 22.87 -29.38
CA THR A 10 -7.83 24.06 -30.14
C THR A 10 -8.39 23.72 -31.53
N SER A 11 -8.36 22.44 -31.92
CA SER A 11 -8.94 21.89 -33.16
C SER A 11 -9.63 20.56 -32.85
N ALA A 12 -10.74 20.28 -33.53
CA ALA A 12 -11.49 19.03 -33.37
C ALA A 12 -10.70 17.80 -33.87
N GLU A 13 -9.80 17.99 -34.84
CA GLU A 13 -8.97 16.94 -35.41
C GLU A 13 -7.99 16.35 -34.39
N ASP A 14 -7.40 17.20 -33.54
CA ASP A 14 -6.45 16.78 -32.51
C ASP A 14 -7.11 16.14 -31.27
N ALA A 15 -8.42 16.33 -31.11
CA ALA A 15 -9.11 15.99 -29.87
C ALA A 15 -8.99 14.51 -29.49
N PRO A 16 -9.20 13.54 -30.41
CA PRO A 16 -9.10 12.12 -30.08
C PRO A 16 -7.73 11.72 -29.53
N GLU A 17 -6.64 12.11 -30.21
CA GLU A 17 -5.27 11.75 -29.80
C GLU A 17 -4.92 12.34 -28.43
N LYS A 18 -5.23 13.62 -28.21
CA LYS A 18 -4.91 14.33 -26.97
C LYS A 18 -5.70 13.78 -25.78
N ILE A 19 -6.98 13.47 -25.97
CA ILE A 19 -7.84 12.86 -24.94
C ILE A 19 -7.29 11.47 -24.57
N ASP A 20 -7.03 10.62 -25.56
CA ASP A 20 -6.50 9.27 -25.33
C ASP A 20 -5.14 9.30 -24.64
N HIS A 21 -4.25 10.21 -25.05
CA HIS A 21 -2.95 10.40 -24.40
C HIS A 21 -3.09 10.75 -22.92
N ALA A 22 -3.97 11.71 -22.59
CA ALA A 22 -4.19 12.16 -21.22
C ALA A 22 -4.80 11.04 -20.35
N ILE A 23 -5.83 10.35 -20.83
CA ILE A 23 -6.49 9.26 -20.10
C ILE A 23 -5.54 8.08 -19.90
N ARG A 24 -4.89 7.60 -20.97
CA ARG A 24 -3.94 6.49 -20.91
C ARG A 24 -2.80 6.77 -19.94
N THR A 25 -2.27 7.99 -19.97
CA THR A 25 -1.18 8.40 -19.07
C THR A 25 -1.67 8.50 -17.62
N ALA A 26 -2.84 9.08 -17.35
CA ALA A 26 -3.42 9.13 -16.01
C ALA A 26 -3.65 7.74 -15.41
N LEU A 27 -4.21 6.82 -16.19
CA LEU A 27 -4.46 5.44 -15.77
C LEU A 27 -3.16 4.68 -15.53
N ARG A 28 -2.17 4.77 -16.43
CA ARG A 28 -0.87 4.12 -16.27
C ARG A 28 -0.12 4.64 -15.07
N GLU A 29 0.02 5.95 -14.94
CA GLU A 29 0.79 6.58 -13.87
C GLU A 29 0.05 6.57 -12.52
N LYS A 30 -1.28 6.41 -12.53
CA LYS A 30 -2.16 6.60 -11.36
C LYS A 30 -1.98 8.01 -10.77
N LYS A 31 -2.03 9.01 -11.67
CA LYS A 31 -1.82 10.43 -11.39
C LYS A 31 -2.83 11.28 -12.17
N PRO A 32 -3.12 12.52 -11.73
CA PRO A 32 -4.03 13.39 -12.46
C PRO A 32 -3.46 13.80 -13.83
N ALA A 33 -4.35 14.00 -14.80
CA ALA A 33 -4.07 14.62 -16.08
C ALA A 33 -4.95 15.87 -16.26
N TYR A 34 -4.55 16.77 -17.15
CA TYR A 34 -5.24 18.02 -17.45
C TYR A 34 -5.59 18.08 -18.94
N ILE A 35 -6.82 18.49 -19.23
CA ILE A 35 -7.32 18.71 -20.59
C ILE A 35 -8.04 20.06 -20.59
N GLU A 36 -7.62 20.97 -21.47
CA GLU A 36 -8.39 22.16 -21.82
C GLU A 36 -8.91 22.06 -23.25
N ILE A 37 -10.14 22.56 -23.47
CA ILE A 37 -10.82 22.51 -24.75
C ILE A 37 -11.33 23.90 -25.08
N ALA A 38 -10.96 24.41 -26.27
CA ALA A 38 -11.47 25.68 -26.76
C ALA A 38 -13.00 25.64 -26.87
N CYS A 39 -13.67 26.67 -26.36
CA CYS A 39 -15.14 26.67 -26.21
C CYS A 39 -15.91 26.55 -27.53
N ASN A 40 -15.30 26.95 -28.66
CA ASN A 40 -15.87 26.85 -30.00
C ASN A 40 -15.58 25.50 -30.71
N VAL A 41 -14.87 24.58 -30.05
CA VAL A 41 -14.48 23.27 -30.61
C VAL A 41 -15.31 22.11 -30.05
N SER A 42 -15.88 22.24 -28.84
CA SER A 42 -16.52 21.14 -28.12
C SER A 42 -17.65 20.42 -28.85
N ALA A 43 -18.36 21.11 -29.75
CA ALA A 43 -19.47 20.56 -30.53
C ALA A 43 -19.07 20.17 -31.97
N GLN A 44 -17.81 20.34 -32.37
CA GLN A 44 -17.37 20.01 -33.71
C GLN A 44 -17.21 18.50 -33.89
N PRO A 45 -17.52 17.95 -35.09
CA PRO A 45 -17.29 16.53 -35.37
C PRO A 45 -15.80 16.15 -35.30
N CYS A 46 -15.51 14.96 -34.79
CA CYS A 46 -14.19 14.33 -34.82
C CYS A 46 -14.33 12.81 -35.00
N ALA A 47 -13.21 12.09 -35.09
CA ALA A 47 -13.22 10.64 -35.23
C ALA A 47 -13.85 9.95 -34.00
N ALA A 48 -14.54 8.84 -34.23
CA ALA A 48 -15.07 8.00 -33.15
C ALA A 48 -13.91 7.29 -32.39
N PRO A 49 -14.05 7.04 -31.08
CA PRO A 49 -13.03 6.34 -30.30
C PRO A 49 -12.85 4.89 -30.75
N GLY A 50 -11.61 4.40 -30.66
CA GLY A 50 -11.26 3.01 -30.90
C GLY A 50 -11.56 2.09 -29.69
N PRO A 51 -11.02 0.85 -29.69
CA PRO A 51 -11.18 -0.08 -28.58
C PRO A 51 -10.58 0.44 -27.26
N ILE A 52 -11.28 0.20 -26.15
CA ILE A 52 -10.85 0.64 -24.81
C ILE A 52 -9.48 0.05 -24.39
N SER A 53 -9.13 -1.14 -24.87
CA SER A 53 -7.83 -1.80 -24.62
C SER A 53 -6.64 -0.92 -24.99
N ALA A 54 -6.76 -0.12 -26.05
CA ALA A 54 -5.71 0.82 -26.46
C ALA A 54 -5.43 1.92 -25.42
N VAL A 55 -6.32 2.12 -24.45
CA VAL A 55 -6.21 3.14 -23.39
C VAL A 55 -5.91 2.53 -22.02
N VAL A 56 -6.48 1.34 -21.73
CA VAL A 56 -6.38 0.71 -20.40
C VAL A 56 -5.23 -0.28 -20.27
N ASP A 57 -4.75 -0.86 -21.37
CA ASP A 57 -3.70 -1.86 -21.31
C ASP A 57 -2.35 -1.22 -20.95
N ALA A 58 -1.67 -1.84 -19.99
CA ALA A 58 -0.30 -1.51 -19.63
C ALA A 58 0.65 -2.52 -20.28
N PRO A 59 1.85 -2.09 -20.75
CA PRO A 59 2.89 -3.03 -21.15
C PRO A 59 3.23 -3.95 -19.99
N ALA A 60 3.50 -5.23 -20.27
CA ALA A 60 3.97 -6.17 -19.25
C ALA A 60 5.37 -5.79 -18.74
N SER A 61 5.76 -6.34 -17.58
CA SER A 61 7.13 -6.19 -17.09
C SER A 61 8.16 -6.69 -18.09
N ASN A 62 9.35 -6.10 -18.07
CA ASN A 62 10.50 -6.70 -18.72
C ASN A 62 10.83 -8.04 -18.04
N LYS A 63 10.71 -9.15 -18.77
CA LYS A 63 10.87 -10.50 -18.21
C LYS A 63 12.25 -10.74 -17.61
N ALA A 64 13.32 -10.29 -18.27
CA ALA A 64 14.68 -10.48 -17.78
C ALA A 64 14.93 -9.69 -16.48
N THR A 65 14.45 -8.44 -16.43
CA THR A 65 14.53 -7.62 -15.21
C THR A 65 13.68 -8.19 -14.08
N LEU A 66 12.49 -8.70 -14.39
CA LEU A 66 11.61 -9.35 -13.41
C LEU A 66 12.28 -10.60 -12.81
N ASP A 67 12.85 -11.47 -13.65
CA ASP A 67 13.54 -12.68 -13.17
C ASP A 67 14.75 -12.35 -12.30
N ALA A 68 15.52 -11.32 -12.69
CA ALA A 68 16.64 -10.82 -11.90
C ALA A 68 16.18 -10.24 -10.55
N ALA A 69 15.08 -9.48 -10.53
CA ALA A 69 14.50 -8.91 -9.31
C ALA A 69 13.96 -10.00 -8.38
N VAL A 70 13.21 -10.98 -8.92
CA VAL A 70 12.71 -12.14 -8.17
C VAL A 70 13.88 -12.87 -7.51
N LYS A 71 14.93 -13.17 -8.28
CA LYS A 71 16.12 -13.83 -7.74
C LYS A 71 16.78 -13.01 -6.63
N ALA A 72 17.01 -11.71 -6.87
CA ALA A 72 17.69 -10.86 -5.89
C ALA A 72 16.90 -10.73 -4.58
N VAL A 73 15.58 -10.54 -4.67
CA VAL A 73 14.70 -10.41 -3.49
C VAL A 73 14.53 -11.76 -2.79
N ALA A 74 14.42 -12.86 -3.53
CA ALA A 74 14.39 -14.20 -2.95
C ALA A 74 15.69 -14.52 -2.18
N ASP A 75 16.85 -14.28 -2.80
CA ASP A 75 18.16 -14.47 -2.16
C ASP A 75 18.30 -13.59 -0.90
N PHE A 76 17.77 -12.37 -0.94
CA PHE A 76 17.73 -11.48 0.23
C PHE A 76 16.88 -12.06 1.36
N ILE A 77 15.65 -12.49 1.07
CA ILE A 77 14.75 -13.09 2.07
C ILE A 77 15.34 -14.39 2.63
N GLU A 78 15.96 -15.22 1.79
CA GLU A 78 16.55 -16.49 2.22
C GLU A 78 17.70 -16.33 3.20
N LYS A 79 18.54 -15.30 3.01
CA LYS A 79 19.68 -14.98 3.88
C LYS A 79 19.28 -14.48 5.27
N HIS A 80 18.05 -14.02 5.44
CA HIS A 80 17.57 -13.45 6.69
C HIS A 80 16.64 -14.42 7.42
N GLU A 81 16.77 -14.51 8.74
CA GLU A 81 16.02 -15.45 9.56
C GLU A 81 14.69 -14.87 10.04
N LYS A 82 14.57 -13.54 10.09
CA LYS A 82 13.46 -12.81 10.73
C LYS A 82 12.85 -11.76 9.80
N PRO A 83 12.40 -12.11 8.58
CA PRO A 83 11.81 -11.13 7.67
C PRO A 83 10.53 -10.51 8.24
N ALA A 84 10.24 -9.28 7.85
CA ALA A 84 8.98 -8.61 8.12
C ALA A 84 8.47 -7.90 6.85
N ILE A 85 7.17 -7.94 6.59
CA ILE A 85 6.55 -7.18 5.50
C ILE A 85 5.98 -5.87 6.05
N LEU A 86 6.32 -4.76 5.40
CA LEU A 86 5.74 -3.44 5.65
C LEU A 86 4.92 -2.99 4.45
N VAL A 87 3.59 -2.94 4.60
CA VAL A 87 2.66 -2.53 3.54
C VAL A 87 2.55 -1.01 3.51
N GLY A 88 2.85 -0.42 2.36
CA GLY A 88 2.83 1.02 2.12
C GLY A 88 1.60 1.54 1.37
N SER A 89 1.42 2.86 1.38
CA SER A 89 0.23 3.55 0.86
C SER A 89 0.13 3.57 -0.68
N ARG A 90 1.13 3.06 -1.41
CA ARG A 90 1.05 2.93 -2.87
C ARG A 90 0.71 1.50 -3.33
N LEU A 91 0.42 0.57 -2.41
CA LEU A 91 0.13 -0.83 -2.76
C LEU A 91 -1.11 -0.96 -3.65
N ARG A 92 -2.19 -0.23 -3.32
CA ARG A 92 -3.41 -0.15 -4.14
C ARG A 92 -3.16 0.47 -5.51
N ALA A 93 -2.37 1.55 -5.58
CA ALA A 93 -2.00 2.16 -6.85
C ALA A 93 -1.17 1.22 -7.75
N ALA A 94 -0.48 0.24 -7.15
CA ALA A 94 0.22 -0.83 -7.84
C ALA A 94 -0.66 -2.04 -8.19
N GLY A 95 -1.92 -2.08 -7.73
CA GLY A 95 -2.83 -3.21 -7.95
C GLY A 95 -2.33 -4.51 -7.31
N ALA A 96 -1.61 -4.41 -6.18
CA ALA A 96 -0.82 -5.51 -5.62
C ALA A 96 -1.32 -5.99 -4.24
N GLU A 97 -2.52 -5.60 -3.79
CA GLU A 97 -3.11 -6.00 -2.49
C GLU A 97 -3.21 -7.53 -2.37
N ASP A 98 -3.83 -8.22 -3.32
CA ASP A 98 -3.96 -9.68 -3.30
C ASP A 98 -2.60 -10.39 -3.40
N ALA A 99 -1.67 -9.84 -4.18
CA ALA A 99 -0.34 -10.41 -4.35
C ALA A 99 0.49 -10.29 -3.06
N ALA A 100 0.30 -9.21 -2.28
CA ALA A 100 0.89 -9.05 -0.96
C ALA A 100 0.35 -10.10 0.03
N VAL A 101 -0.95 -10.41 -0.02
CA VAL A 101 -1.54 -11.50 0.79
C VAL A 101 -0.92 -12.85 0.43
N LYS A 102 -0.82 -13.18 -0.88
CA LYS A 102 -0.18 -14.42 -1.34
C LYS A 102 1.27 -14.54 -0.86
N LEU A 103 2.03 -13.45 -0.88
CA LEU A 103 3.41 -13.45 -0.39
C LEU A 103 3.47 -13.63 1.14
N ALA A 104 2.60 -12.95 1.88
CA ALA A 104 2.50 -13.08 3.32
C ALA A 104 2.14 -14.52 3.73
N ASP A 105 1.18 -15.14 3.03
CA ASP A 105 0.83 -16.55 3.19
C ASP A 105 2.05 -17.44 2.93
N ALA A 106 2.79 -17.20 1.84
CA ALA A 106 3.96 -18.00 1.47
C ALA A 106 5.10 -17.90 2.50
N LEU A 107 5.37 -16.70 3.02
CA LEU A 107 6.46 -16.46 3.98
C LEU A 107 6.10 -16.83 5.42
N GLY A 108 4.88 -16.53 5.88
CA GLY A 108 4.44 -16.73 7.26
C GLY A 108 5.05 -15.75 8.29
N CYS A 109 5.77 -14.72 7.83
CA CYS A 109 6.34 -13.69 8.69
C CYS A 109 5.29 -12.68 9.16
N VAL A 110 5.68 -11.71 10.00
CA VAL A 110 4.77 -10.61 10.39
C VAL A 110 4.51 -9.66 9.23
N VAL A 111 3.31 -9.09 9.22
CA VAL A 111 2.88 -8.05 8.29
C VAL A 111 2.33 -6.88 9.09
N ALA A 112 2.89 -5.68 8.88
CA ALA A 112 2.31 -4.44 9.38
C ALA A 112 1.96 -3.51 8.21
N THR A 113 1.01 -2.61 8.44
CA THR A 113 0.71 -1.49 7.53
C THR A 113 1.40 -0.23 8.02
N MET A 114 1.91 0.60 7.11
CA MET A 114 2.15 2.01 7.40
C MET A 114 0.79 2.69 7.66
N ALA A 115 0.76 3.78 8.43
CA ALA A 115 -0.49 4.46 8.78
C ALA A 115 -1.38 4.79 7.57
N ALA A 116 -0.79 5.37 6.51
CA ALA A 116 -1.49 5.70 5.27
C ALA A 116 -1.89 4.48 4.40
N ALA A 117 -1.60 3.26 4.86
CA ALA A 117 -1.91 2.00 4.19
C ALA A 117 -2.94 1.15 4.96
N LYS A 118 -3.62 1.74 5.96
CA LYS A 118 -4.74 1.11 6.66
C LYS A 118 -5.75 0.58 5.63
N SER A 119 -6.28 -0.61 5.90
CA SER A 119 -7.16 -1.39 5.02
C SER A 119 -6.54 -1.93 3.71
N PHE A 120 -5.25 -1.73 3.42
CA PHE A 120 -4.61 -2.33 2.21
C PHE A 120 -4.05 -3.73 2.47
N PHE A 121 -4.20 -4.22 3.69
CA PHE A 121 -3.95 -5.60 4.05
C PHE A 121 -5.09 -6.09 4.96
N PRO A 122 -5.60 -7.32 4.78
CA PRO A 122 -6.68 -7.85 5.59
C PRO A 122 -6.28 -7.99 7.06
N GLU A 123 -7.03 -7.36 7.98
CA GLU A 123 -6.67 -7.35 9.40
C GLU A 123 -7.01 -8.66 10.14
N ASP A 124 -7.81 -9.53 9.53
CA ASP A 124 -8.11 -10.88 10.01
C ASP A 124 -7.04 -11.91 9.62
N HIS A 125 -6.03 -11.51 8.85
CA HIS A 125 -4.97 -12.40 8.40
C HIS A 125 -4.03 -12.79 9.57
N PRO A 126 -3.64 -14.07 9.75
CA PRO A 126 -2.88 -14.52 10.91
C PRO A 126 -1.50 -13.86 11.11
N SER A 127 -0.90 -13.38 10.02
CA SER A 127 0.36 -12.61 10.06
C SER A 127 0.21 -11.12 10.35
N TYR A 128 -1.01 -10.56 10.30
CA TYR A 128 -1.19 -9.13 10.49
C TYR A 128 -1.01 -8.76 11.95
N VAL A 129 -0.13 -7.79 12.21
CA VAL A 129 0.20 -7.35 13.58
C VAL A 129 -0.25 -5.92 13.89
N GLY A 130 -0.82 -5.21 12.91
CA GLY A 130 -1.32 -3.84 13.06
C GLY A 130 -0.51 -2.80 12.29
N THR A 131 -0.45 -1.60 12.85
CA THR A 131 0.16 -0.42 12.20
C THR A 131 1.56 -0.17 12.73
N TYR A 132 2.53 0.00 11.82
CA TYR A 132 3.87 0.50 12.10
C TYR A 132 3.91 2.01 11.83
N TRP A 133 4.12 2.78 12.90
CA TRP A 133 4.20 4.24 12.88
C TRP A 133 5.04 4.76 14.05
N GLY A 134 6.24 4.19 14.23
CA GLY A 134 7.15 4.57 15.31
C GLY A 134 6.54 4.39 16.71
N SER A 135 6.58 5.43 17.54
CA SER A 135 6.00 5.44 18.90
C SER A 135 4.47 5.32 18.91
N ALA A 136 3.80 5.68 17.80
CA ALA A 136 2.35 5.58 17.64
C ALA A 136 1.90 4.21 17.09
N SER A 137 2.82 3.25 16.95
CA SER A 137 2.51 1.91 16.45
C SER A 137 1.49 1.16 17.31
N THR A 138 0.85 0.15 16.72
CA THR A 138 0.13 -0.87 17.48
C THR A 138 1.08 -1.53 18.49
N PRO A 139 0.63 -1.83 19.73
CA PRO A 139 1.49 -2.44 20.75
C PRO A 139 2.26 -3.67 20.26
N GLY A 140 3.59 -3.69 20.47
CA GLY A 140 4.49 -4.75 20.03
C GLY A 140 4.99 -4.63 18.59
N VAL A 141 4.37 -3.78 17.75
CA VAL A 141 4.76 -3.65 16.33
C VAL A 141 6.08 -2.90 16.20
N ASN A 142 6.32 -1.84 16.98
CA ASN A 142 7.59 -1.14 16.91
C ASN A 142 8.75 -2.05 17.38
N GLU A 143 8.52 -2.82 18.44
CA GLU A 143 9.49 -3.74 19.02
C GLU A 143 9.84 -4.88 18.04
N ILE A 144 8.85 -5.47 17.38
CA ILE A 144 9.13 -6.55 16.41
C ILE A 144 9.86 -6.01 15.17
N PHE A 145 9.56 -4.78 14.73
CA PHE A 145 10.28 -4.11 13.64
C PHE A 145 11.67 -3.61 14.03
N ASN A 146 11.98 -3.48 15.32
CA ASN A 146 13.35 -3.26 15.80
C ASN A 146 14.12 -4.58 15.99
N TRP A 147 13.42 -5.71 16.08
CA TRP A 147 14.02 -7.04 16.27
C TRP A 147 14.25 -7.83 14.97
N THR A 148 13.47 -7.53 13.92
CA THR A 148 13.63 -8.08 12.57
C THR A 148 15.02 -7.82 12.01
N ASP A 149 15.51 -8.74 11.21
CA ASP A 149 16.79 -8.60 10.50
C ASP A 149 16.60 -8.16 9.04
N SER A 150 15.36 -8.12 8.53
CA SER A 150 15.05 -7.65 7.18
C SER A 150 13.62 -7.15 7.01
N ILE A 151 13.48 -6.01 6.34
CA ILE A 151 12.17 -5.39 6.04
C ILE A 151 11.92 -5.43 4.54
N ILE A 152 10.79 -6.01 4.14
CA ILE A 152 10.28 -6.02 2.78
C ILE A 152 9.18 -4.95 2.69
N ALA A 153 9.57 -3.75 2.28
CA ALA A 153 8.67 -2.60 2.19
C ALA A 153 7.95 -2.58 0.83
N LEU A 154 6.64 -2.79 0.86
CA LEU A 154 5.78 -2.89 -0.33
C LEU A 154 5.15 -1.54 -0.64
N ALA A 155 5.58 -0.90 -1.71
CA ALA A 155 5.11 0.40 -2.18
C ALA A 155 5.04 1.49 -1.07
N PRO A 156 6.11 1.68 -0.28
CA PRO A 156 6.10 2.64 0.84
C PRO A 156 6.11 4.09 0.36
N ILE A 157 5.67 5.01 1.21
CA ILE A 157 6.02 6.43 1.14
C ILE A 157 6.63 6.77 2.48
N PHE A 158 7.95 7.00 2.50
CA PHE A 158 8.66 7.52 3.68
C PHE A 158 8.77 9.04 3.55
N ASN A 159 7.87 9.74 4.23
CA ASN A 159 7.90 11.18 4.46
C ASN A 159 8.07 11.48 5.96
N ASP A 160 8.18 12.76 6.29
CA ASP A 160 8.27 13.25 7.66
C ASP A 160 7.14 12.73 8.56
N TYR A 161 5.91 12.60 8.07
CA TYR A 161 4.78 12.11 8.89
C TYR A 161 4.86 10.61 9.15
N SER A 162 4.99 9.80 8.10
CA SER A 162 5.04 8.34 8.16
C SER A 162 6.26 7.79 8.91
N THR A 163 7.34 8.58 8.97
CA THR A 163 8.56 8.27 9.72
C THR A 163 8.61 8.93 11.09
N GLU A 164 7.51 9.56 11.52
CA GLU A 164 7.42 10.25 12.81
C GLU A 164 8.59 11.23 13.02
N GLY A 165 8.71 12.22 12.13
CA GLY A 165 9.79 13.19 12.14
C GLY A 165 11.17 12.55 11.92
N TRP A 166 11.25 11.55 11.04
CA TRP A 166 12.47 10.82 10.68
C TRP A 166 13.04 9.92 11.78
N THR A 167 12.27 9.62 12.82
CA THR A 167 12.70 8.75 13.93
C THR A 167 12.42 7.27 13.68
N ALA A 168 11.41 6.95 12.87
CA ALA A 168 10.97 5.59 12.53
C ALA A 168 11.06 5.34 11.02
N TRP A 169 12.27 5.47 10.47
CA TRP A 169 12.54 5.25 9.03
C TRP A 169 13.34 3.97 8.78
N PRO A 170 12.70 2.89 8.28
CA PRO A 170 13.39 1.72 7.75
C PRO A 170 14.28 2.08 6.55
N GLN A 171 15.60 1.99 6.74
CA GLN A 171 16.59 2.25 5.69
C GLN A 171 17.84 1.39 5.86
N GLY A 172 18.69 1.35 4.83
CA GLY A 172 19.96 0.64 4.85
C GLY A 172 19.92 -0.72 4.14
N PRO A 173 20.96 -1.56 4.33
CA PRO A 173 21.15 -2.78 3.55
C PRO A 173 20.09 -3.86 3.83
N ASN A 174 19.43 -3.80 4.99
CA ASN A 174 18.43 -4.78 5.42
C ASN A 174 17.00 -4.39 5.02
N VAL A 175 16.83 -3.45 4.09
CA VAL A 175 15.52 -3.01 3.62
C VAL A 175 15.41 -3.18 2.10
N ALA A 176 14.49 -4.04 1.69
CA ALA A 176 14.08 -4.17 0.29
C ALA A 176 12.90 -3.23 0.03
N VAL A 177 13.06 -2.28 -0.90
CA VAL A 177 11.98 -1.35 -1.28
C VAL A 177 11.40 -1.80 -2.62
N LEU A 178 10.22 -2.41 -2.57
CA LEU A 178 9.51 -2.93 -3.74
C LEU A 178 8.41 -1.93 -4.13
N ASP A 179 8.72 -0.99 -5.02
CA ASP A 179 7.78 0.06 -5.46
C ASP A 179 7.01 -0.37 -6.73
N LYS A 180 5.98 0.40 -7.10
CA LYS A 180 5.02 0.08 -8.17
C LYS A 180 5.66 -0.44 -9.45
N ASN A 181 6.69 0.26 -9.94
CA ASN A 181 7.37 -0.01 -11.22
C ASN A 181 8.88 -0.26 -11.08
N ILE A 182 9.40 -0.28 -9.85
CA ILE A 182 10.84 -0.32 -9.57
C ILE A 182 11.10 -1.00 -8.24
N THR A 183 12.03 -1.95 -8.23
CA THR A 183 12.53 -2.58 -7.00
C THR A 183 13.94 -2.10 -6.71
N LYS A 184 14.20 -1.70 -5.46
CA LYS A 184 15.51 -1.25 -5.00
C LYS A 184 16.00 -2.16 -3.89
N LEU A 185 17.19 -2.72 -4.07
CA LEU A 185 17.82 -3.64 -3.13
C LEU A 185 19.34 -3.60 -3.28
N HIS A 186 20.08 -3.47 -2.18
CA HIS A 186 21.56 -3.42 -2.14
C HIS A 186 22.21 -2.47 -3.16
N GLY A 187 21.61 -1.30 -3.39
CA GLY A 187 22.11 -0.31 -4.36
C GLY A 187 21.78 -0.62 -5.82
N TYR A 188 21.17 -1.76 -6.12
CA TYR A 188 20.63 -2.07 -7.44
C TYR A 188 19.19 -1.58 -7.56
N ALA A 189 18.83 -1.18 -8.79
CA ALA A 189 17.49 -0.83 -9.18
C ALA A 189 17.05 -1.72 -10.34
N PHE A 190 15.94 -2.42 -10.16
CA PHE A 190 15.27 -3.22 -11.18
C PHE A 190 14.04 -2.42 -11.63
N ASP A 191 14.11 -1.77 -12.79
CA ASP A 191 13.04 -0.93 -13.34
C ASP A 191 12.16 -1.69 -14.34
N ASN A 192 11.11 -1.03 -14.84
CA ASN A 192 10.20 -1.60 -15.85
C ASN A 192 9.62 -2.96 -15.43
N ILE A 193 9.33 -3.13 -14.13
CA ILE A 193 8.70 -4.32 -13.56
C ILE A 193 7.51 -3.92 -12.70
N HIS A 194 6.41 -4.66 -12.75
CA HIS A 194 5.24 -4.40 -11.94
C HIS A 194 5.34 -5.10 -10.58
N LEU A 195 5.07 -4.36 -9.50
CA LEU A 195 5.06 -4.90 -8.15
C LEU A 195 4.18 -6.15 -8.03
N LYS A 196 2.98 -6.13 -8.63
CA LYS A 196 2.07 -7.29 -8.62
C LYS A 196 2.76 -8.56 -9.13
N GLU A 197 3.37 -8.49 -10.31
CA GLU A 197 4.04 -9.63 -10.94
C GLU A 197 5.24 -10.12 -10.11
N LEU A 198 6.00 -9.19 -9.52
CA LEU A 198 7.09 -9.53 -8.61
C LEU A 198 6.60 -10.28 -7.36
N LEU A 199 5.54 -9.78 -6.71
CA LEU A 199 5.01 -10.41 -5.50
C LEU A 199 4.38 -11.78 -5.80
N GLU A 200 3.72 -11.94 -6.94
CA GLU A 200 3.18 -13.24 -7.36
C GLU A 200 4.30 -14.25 -7.64
N ALA A 201 5.36 -13.84 -8.32
CA ALA A 201 6.52 -14.69 -8.58
C ALA A 201 7.28 -15.06 -7.28
N LEU A 202 7.41 -14.13 -6.33
CA LEU A 202 8.00 -14.40 -5.02
C LEU A 202 7.11 -15.34 -4.20
N ALA A 203 5.79 -15.14 -4.20
CA ALA A 203 4.86 -16.04 -3.52
C ALA A 203 4.98 -17.48 -4.06
N GLU A 204 5.07 -17.65 -5.39
CA GLU A 204 5.28 -18.97 -5.99
C GLU A 204 6.66 -19.55 -5.63
N TYR A 205 7.72 -18.74 -5.61
CA TYR A 205 9.06 -19.19 -5.19
C TYR A 205 9.08 -19.74 -3.74
N PHE A 206 8.35 -19.09 -2.82
CA PHE A 206 8.31 -19.48 -1.40
C PHE A 206 7.21 -20.48 -1.04
N LYS A 207 6.27 -20.76 -1.94
CA LYS A 207 5.07 -21.59 -1.69
C LYS A 207 5.33 -22.94 -1.04
N ASN A 208 6.38 -23.64 -1.48
CA ASN A 208 6.75 -24.98 -1.00
C ASN A 208 8.00 -24.98 -0.10
N LYS A 209 8.45 -23.79 0.34
CA LYS A 209 9.60 -23.65 1.24
C LYS A 209 9.14 -23.58 2.69
N PRO A 210 10.02 -23.89 3.67
CA PRO A 210 9.72 -23.66 5.07
C PRO A 210 9.34 -22.20 5.32
N LYS A 211 8.32 -21.98 6.17
CA LYS A 211 7.94 -20.63 6.60
C LYS A 211 9.09 -19.96 7.33
N LYS A 212 9.19 -18.65 7.18
CA LYS A 212 10.07 -17.76 7.96
C LYS A 212 9.22 -17.02 9.00
N ASP A 213 8.63 -17.79 9.91
CA ASP A 213 7.63 -17.34 10.89
C ASP A 213 8.22 -16.89 12.23
N SER A 214 9.55 -16.83 12.36
CA SER A 214 10.25 -16.46 13.60
C SER A 214 9.78 -15.13 14.20
N THR A 215 9.52 -14.12 13.35
CA THR A 215 8.94 -12.84 13.79
C THR A 215 7.52 -12.99 14.31
N LEU A 216 6.71 -13.86 13.70
CA LEU A 216 5.32 -14.05 14.09
C LEU A 216 5.23 -14.81 15.41
N VAL A 217 6.06 -15.85 15.58
CA VAL A 217 6.22 -16.58 16.83
C VAL A 217 6.68 -15.63 17.94
N GLN A 218 7.68 -14.81 17.68
CA GLN A 218 8.19 -13.87 18.67
C GLN A 218 7.16 -12.79 19.03
N TYR A 219 6.47 -12.22 18.03
CA TYR A 219 5.39 -11.25 18.27
C TYR A 219 4.32 -11.83 19.18
N LYS A 220 3.82 -13.04 18.89
CA LYS A 220 2.80 -13.72 19.74
C LYS A 220 3.27 -13.96 21.17
N ARG A 221 4.57 -14.10 21.41
CA ARG A 221 5.14 -14.30 22.75
C ARG A 221 5.22 -13.02 23.58
N VAL A 222 5.49 -11.87 22.94
CA VAL A 222 5.72 -10.59 23.63
C VAL A 222 4.57 -9.61 23.50
N HIS A 223 3.62 -9.87 22.59
CA HIS A 223 2.49 -9.00 22.35
C HIS A 223 1.55 -8.98 23.54
N THR A 224 1.18 -7.77 23.94
CA THR A 224 0.11 -7.51 24.90
C THR A 224 -1.04 -6.86 24.15
N GLU A 225 -2.25 -7.36 24.37
CA GLU A 225 -3.43 -6.73 23.79
C GLU A 225 -3.57 -5.29 24.28
N ARG A 226 -4.07 -4.43 23.39
CA ARG A 226 -4.36 -3.05 23.73
C ARG A 226 -5.53 -3.01 24.73
N THR A 227 -5.34 -2.34 25.86
CA THR A 227 -6.42 -2.05 26.80
C THR A 227 -7.49 -1.21 26.12
N VAL A 228 -8.74 -1.67 26.17
CA VAL A 228 -9.89 -0.89 25.71
C VAL A 228 -10.12 0.26 26.71
N GLU A 229 -10.21 1.48 26.20
CA GLU A 229 -10.51 2.66 27.02
C GLU A 229 -11.92 2.53 27.62
N THR A 230 -12.07 2.88 28.89
CA THR A 230 -13.38 2.86 29.57
C THR A 230 -14.27 3.98 29.04
N THR A 231 -15.50 3.66 28.71
CA THR A 231 -16.52 4.61 28.26
C THR A 231 -17.37 5.16 29.40
N GLY A 232 -17.96 6.34 29.18
CA GLY A 232 -18.88 6.98 30.10
C GLY A 232 -20.21 6.21 30.22
N LYS A 233 -21.00 6.52 31.24
CA LYS A 233 -22.33 5.93 31.48
C LYS A 233 -23.41 7.01 31.41
N GLY A 234 -24.53 6.69 30.75
CA GLY A 234 -25.74 7.52 30.79
C GLY A 234 -25.49 8.94 30.29
N ASP A 235 -25.67 9.92 31.18
CA ASP A 235 -25.57 11.36 30.90
C ASP A 235 -24.15 11.93 31.15
N ASP A 236 -23.14 11.06 31.29
CA ASP A 236 -21.74 11.49 31.36
C ASP A 236 -21.33 12.33 30.13
N VAL A 237 -20.39 13.25 30.31
CA VAL A 237 -19.88 14.09 29.22
C VAL A 237 -19.17 13.20 28.18
N LEU A 238 -19.56 13.34 26.92
CA LEU A 238 -18.99 12.58 25.80
C LEU A 238 -17.48 12.72 25.70
N THR A 239 -16.78 11.60 25.59
CA THR A 239 -15.33 11.50 25.45
C THR A 239 -14.92 10.90 24.09
N ARG A 240 -13.62 11.00 23.76
CA ARG A 240 -13.06 10.35 22.57
C ARG A 240 -13.21 8.81 22.61
N ALA A 241 -13.16 8.21 23.81
CA ALA A 241 -13.34 6.77 23.97
C ALA A 241 -14.76 6.33 23.56
N ASP A 242 -15.77 7.13 23.90
CA ASP A 242 -17.16 6.88 23.52
C ASP A 242 -17.36 6.96 21.99
N ILE A 243 -16.74 7.97 21.36
CA ILE A 243 -16.74 8.12 19.89
C ILE A 243 -16.06 6.92 19.23
N GLN A 244 -14.89 6.50 19.73
CA GLN A 244 -14.17 5.35 19.18
C GLN A 244 -14.97 4.05 19.31
N GLN A 245 -15.62 3.81 20.45
CA GLN A 245 -16.45 2.63 20.67
C GLN A 245 -17.65 2.62 19.72
N THR A 246 -18.28 3.78 19.54
CA THR A 246 -19.41 3.94 18.61
C THR A 246 -18.96 3.74 17.16
N LEU A 247 -17.83 4.32 16.75
CA LEU A 247 -17.27 4.08 15.41
C LEU A 247 -17.02 2.59 15.20
N GLN A 248 -16.39 1.91 16.16
CA GLN A 248 -16.08 0.49 16.06
C GLN A 248 -17.32 -0.40 15.90
N SER A 249 -18.46 -0.04 16.52
CA SER A 249 -19.70 -0.83 16.43
C SER A 249 -20.43 -0.67 15.09
N LEU A 250 -20.12 0.39 14.33
CA LEU A 250 -20.74 0.66 13.04
C LEU A 250 -20.02 -0.01 11.86
N VAL A 251 -18.79 -0.48 12.03
CA VAL A 251 -17.98 -0.99 10.92
C VAL A 251 -18.40 -2.40 10.49
N THR A 252 -18.78 -2.54 9.23
CA THR A 252 -19.07 -3.81 8.54
C THR A 252 -18.10 -4.04 7.37
N PRO A 253 -18.07 -5.25 6.77
CA PRO A 253 -17.32 -5.52 5.54
C PRO A 253 -17.60 -4.57 4.36
N GLU A 254 -18.75 -3.88 4.34
CA GLU A 254 -19.17 -2.95 3.28
C GLU A 254 -18.89 -1.48 3.63
N THR A 255 -18.35 -1.22 4.81
CA THR A 255 -18.11 0.15 5.29
C THR A 255 -16.84 0.74 4.68
N THR A 256 -16.92 1.98 4.20
CA THR A 256 -15.74 2.81 3.91
C THR A 256 -15.70 3.99 4.88
N ILE A 257 -14.59 4.13 5.61
CA ILE A 257 -14.37 5.24 6.52
C ILE A 257 -13.49 6.28 5.83
N VAL A 258 -13.94 7.52 5.79
CA VAL A 258 -13.13 8.67 5.33
C VAL A 258 -12.61 9.38 6.57
N GLY A 259 -11.31 9.27 6.83
CA GLY A 259 -10.64 9.86 7.98
C GLY A 259 -10.01 11.20 7.61
N GLU A 260 -10.67 12.30 8.01
CA GLU A 260 -10.12 13.65 7.82
C GLU A 260 -8.81 13.87 8.60
N THR A 261 -7.99 14.81 8.13
CA THR A 261 -6.78 15.26 8.81
C THR A 261 -7.09 15.78 10.21
N GLY A 262 -6.40 15.25 11.21
CA GLY A 262 -6.57 15.60 12.63
C GLY A 262 -6.60 14.36 13.51
N ASP A 263 -7.25 14.45 14.67
CA ASP A 263 -7.34 13.31 15.61
C ASP A 263 -8.15 12.13 15.03
N SER A 264 -8.99 12.41 14.02
CA SER A 264 -9.70 11.40 13.23
C SER A 264 -8.76 10.34 12.65
N TRP A 265 -7.57 10.71 12.16
CA TRP A 265 -6.58 9.73 11.69
C TRP A 265 -6.25 8.70 12.78
N PHE A 266 -5.96 9.14 14.00
CA PHE A 266 -5.60 8.25 15.09
C PHE A 266 -6.77 7.38 15.57
N ASN A 267 -7.98 7.92 15.57
CA ASN A 267 -9.19 7.13 15.88
C ASN A 267 -9.44 6.06 14.79
N VAL A 268 -9.34 6.41 13.51
CA VAL A 268 -9.48 5.45 12.41
C VAL A 268 -8.40 4.36 12.46
N MET A 269 -7.15 4.70 12.82
CA MET A 269 -6.08 3.70 12.97
C MET A 269 -6.38 2.68 14.08
N ARG A 270 -7.08 3.10 15.14
CA ARG A 270 -7.48 2.26 16.28
C ARG A 270 -8.67 1.34 15.98
N THR A 271 -9.42 1.62 14.92
CA THR A 271 -10.57 0.81 14.52
C THR A 271 -10.11 -0.49 13.89
N LYS A 272 -10.59 -1.63 14.42
CA LYS A 272 -10.41 -2.95 13.82
C LYS A 272 -11.33 -3.09 12.62
N LEU A 273 -10.78 -3.49 11.49
CA LEU A 273 -11.50 -3.59 10.23
C LEU A 273 -11.86 -5.04 9.91
N PRO A 274 -13.15 -5.39 9.74
CA PRO A 274 -13.51 -6.66 9.13
C PRO A 274 -13.05 -6.68 7.66
N ARG A 275 -12.76 -7.87 7.14
CA ARG A 275 -12.35 -8.04 5.73
C ARG A 275 -13.40 -7.44 4.80
N GLY A 276 -12.97 -6.54 3.92
CA GLY A 276 -13.83 -5.79 3.00
C GLY A 276 -13.92 -4.31 3.36
N ALA A 277 -13.89 -3.97 4.65
CA ALA A 277 -13.96 -2.58 5.09
C ALA A 277 -12.75 -1.78 4.56
N ARG A 278 -12.99 -0.53 4.19
CA ARG A 278 -11.99 0.35 3.56
C ARG A 278 -11.75 1.61 4.39
N VAL A 279 -10.54 2.16 4.27
CA VAL A 279 -10.17 3.46 4.82
C VAL A 279 -9.61 4.34 3.71
N GLU A 280 -10.07 5.59 3.67
CA GLU A 280 -9.48 6.70 2.89
C GLU A 280 -9.02 7.78 3.88
N LEU A 281 -7.80 8.29 3.71
CA LEU A 281 -7.17 9.30 4.58
C LEU A 281 -6.72 10.52 3.78
#